data_AF-K9V1Q4-F1
#
_entry.id   AF-K9V1Q4-F1
#
_cell.length_a   1.000
_cell.length_b   1.000
_cell.length_c   1.000
_cell.angle_alpha   90.00
_cell.angle_beta   90.00
_cell.angle_gamma   90.00
#
_symmetry.space_group_name_H-M   'P 1'
#
loop_
_entity.id
_entity.type
_entity.pdbx_description
1 polymer ?
#
loop_
_entity_poly.entity_id
_entity_poly.type
_entity_poly.pdbx_seq_one_letter_code
_entity_poly.pdbx_strand_id
1 'polypeptide(L)'
;MSLRANELLRHLPIEVQYQELKANEEIARHNLVAQARGRALCFGLSLLMAAAIAHPGINQWVETKLQLNRIAGINFFANSNKPQSSSNIAAVLVDYAKKQNWEIRTGQGKYNIFYVQGMFPNGIQNDNAPNRFNDSRFLVEVNPTPRLVGAWEASIEPGSHYTKQPMNSQGTAQIQVPGHYKAWRIGKHKNRELALVQVAPVDIIRDKNRNGKLDEGDQKEHSQIGANQHSASDQKLVDSASAGCPVGRTSKGHQEFMSFLQKDVDYKNNKSFTFSTSFIPAKELNF
;
A
#
# COMPACT_ATOMS: atom_id res chain seq x y z
N MET A 1 18.95 7.76 7.89
CA MET A 1 18.81 9.01 8.67
C MET A 1 18.58 10.16 7.71
N SER A 2 17.56 10.99 7.96
CA SER A 2 17.15 12.12 7.11
C SER A 2 18.25 13.18 7.06
N LEU A 3 18.64 13.64 5.87
CA LEU A 3 19.69 14.66 5.61
C LEU A 3 19.65 15.88 6.56
N ARG A 4 18.46 16.26 7.05
CA ARG A 4 18.26 17.32 8.06
C ARG A 4 18.99 17.12 9.40
N ALA A 5 19.24 15.89 9.86
CA ALA A 5 19.90 15.66 11.15
C ALA A 5 21.40 16.04 11.11
N ASN A 6 22.05 15.80 9.96
CA ASN A 6 23.47 16.09 9.79
C ASN A 6 23.78 17.58 9.58
N GLU A 7 22.79 18.40 9.21
CA GLU A 7 22.94 19.86 9.12
C GLU A 7 22.86 20.52 10.49
N LEU A 8 21.96 20.04 11.36
CA LEU A 8 21.79 20.57 12.73
C LEU A 8 22.99 20.24 13.63
N LEU A 9 23.62 19.08 13.42
CA LEU A 9 24.84 18.66 14.14
C LEU A 9 25.98 19.68 14.03
N ARG A 10 26.15 20.34 12.88
CA ARG A 10 27.30 21.27 12.65
C ARG A 10 27.24 22.54 13.49
N HIS A 11 26.09 22.85 14.05
CA HIS A 11 25.86 24.05 14.87
C HIS A 11 25.93 23.78 16.38
N LEU A 12 26.13 22.53 16.79
CA LEU A 12 26.27 22.15 18.19
C LEU A 12 27.74 22.28 18.65
N PRO A 13 28.01 22.46 19.96
CA PRO A 13 29.36 22.38 20.50
C PRO A 13 30.05 21.06 20.12
N ILE A 14 31.37 21.10 19.88
CA ILE A 14 32.16 19.97 19.36
C ILE A 14 32.00 18.72 20.24
N GLU A 15 31.91 18.90 21.55
CA GLU A 15 31.74 17.85 22.54
C GLU A 15 30.40 17.13 22.35
N VAL A 16 29.33 17.86 22.01
CA VAL A 16 28.00 17.31 21.77
C VAL A 16 27.97 16.56 20.43
N GLN A 17 28.62 17.10 19.40
CA GLN A 17 28.76 16.42 18.10
C GLN A 17 29.46 15.07 18.25
N TYR A 18 30.55 15.02 19.04
CA TYR A 18 31.30 13.80 19.29
C TYR A 18 30.45 12.72 20.00
N GLN A 19 29.66 13.11 21.01
CA GLN A 19 28.80 12.18 21.74
C GLN A 19 27.68 11.62 20.85
N GLU A 20 27.03 12.46 20.03
CA GLU A 20 25.98 12.00 19.11
C GLU A 20 26.52 11.08 18.01
N LEU A 21 27.70 11.38 17.45
CA LEU A 21 28.35 10.51 16.47
C LEU A 21 28.70 9.15 17.08
N LYS A 22 29.27 9.14 18.28
CA LYS A 22 29.63 7.89 18.98
C LYS A 22 28.40 7.04 19.32
N ALA A 23 27.31 7.66 19.78
CA ALA A 23 26.05 6.97 20.07
C ALA A 23 25.44 6.37 18.78
N ASN A 24 25.49 7.09 17.67
CA ASN A 24 25.01 6.59 16.37
C ASN A 24 25.83 5.42 15.85
N GLU A 25 27.17 5.44 16.02
CA GLU A 25 28.04 4.32 15.68
C GLU A 25 27.77 3.07 16.55
N GLU A 26 27.53 3.25 17.84
CA GLU A 26 27.16 2.15 18.75
C GLU A 26 25.81 1.53 18.38
N ILE A 27 24.80 2.34 18.06
CA ILE A 27 23.49 1.87 17.57
C ILE A 27 23.65 1.10 16.25
N ALA A 28 24.46 1.62 15.31
CA ALA A 28 24.72 0.96 14.04
C ALA A 28 25.42 -0.40 14.23
N ARG A 29 26.40 -0.48 15.15
CA ARG A 29 27.07 -1.75 15.52
C ARG A 29 26.09 -2.73 16.16
N HIS A 30 25.26 -2.29 17.09
CA HIS A 30 24.24 -3.15 17.72
C HIS A 30 23.25 -3.72 16.70
N ASN A 31 22.79 -2.90 15.75
CA ASN A 31 21.88 -3.32 14.69
C ASN A 31 22.54 -4.32 13.71
N LEU A 32 23.80 -4.12 13.35
CA LEU A 32 24.57 -5.05 12.52
C LEU A 32 24.77 -6.40 13.22
N VAL A 33 25.13 -6.39 14.51
CA VAL A 33 25.27 -7.61 15.31
C VAL A 33 23.93 -8.33 15.47
N ALA A 34 22.84 -7.61 15.70
CA ALA A 34 21.50 -8.19 15.78
C ALA A 34 21.06 -8.81 14.44
N GLN A 35 21.30 -8.14 13.31
CA GLN A 35 21.03 -8.69 11.99
C GLN A 35 21.90 -9.91 11.66
N ALA A 36 23.18 -9.91 12.04
CA ALA A 36 24.08 -11.06 11.86
C ALA A 36 23.64 -12.26 12.71
N ARG A 37 23.25 -12.04 13.97
CA ARG A 37 22.69 -13.08 14.85
C ARG A 37 21.37 -13.65 14.32
N GLY A 38 20.47 -12.79 13.85
CA GLY A 38 19.21 -13.21 13.23
C GLY A 38 19.43 -14.06 11.98
N ARG A 39 20.37 -13.66 11.10
CA ARG A 39 20.74 -14.44 9.91
C ARG A 39 21.36 -15.79 10.27
N ALA A 40 22.29 -15.83 11.23
CA ALA A 40 22.90 -17.09 11.66
C ALA A 40 21.87 -18.06 12.29
N LEU A 41 20.93 -17.54 13.08
CA LEU A 41 19.85 -18.33 13.68
C LEU A 41 18.91 -18.91 12.62
N CYS A 42 18.49 -18.10 11.64
CA CYS A 42 17.64 -18.54 10.54
C CYS A 42 18.34 -19.58 9.66
N PHE A 43 19.62 -19.38 9.32
CA PHE A 43 20.40 -20.35 8.54
C PHE A 43 20.58 -21.69 9.28
N GLY A 44 20.85 -21.65 10.59
CA GLY A 44 20.98 -22.85 11.43
C GLY A 44 19.68 -23.66 11.53
N LEU A 45 18.53 -22.99 11.71
CA LEU A 45 17.22 -23.63 11.74
C LEU A 45 16.86 -24.26 10.38
N SER A 46 17.18 -23.61 9.26
CA SER A 46 16.96 -24.17 7.93
C SER A 46 17.89 -25.36 7.62
N LEU A 47 19.13 -25.37 8.13
CA LEU A 47 20.04 -26.52 7.96
C LEU A 47 19.59 -27.73 8.78
N LEU A 48 19.11 -27.52 10.02
CA LEU A 48 18.56 -28.58 10.86
C LEU A 48 17.29 -29.19 10.25
N MET A 49 16.40 -28.37 9.69
CA MET A 49 15.22 -28.86 8.97
C MET A 49 15.60 -29.62 7.69
N ALA A 50 16.57 -29.14 6.92
CA ALA A 50 17.04 -29.83 5.73
C ALA A 50 17.70 -31.20 6.05
N ALA A 51 18.45 -31.28 7.16
CA ALA A 51 19.05 -32.52 7.62
C ALA A 51 18.01 -33.52 8.15
N ALA A 52 16.95 -33.05 8.83
CA ALA A 52 15.86 -33.89 9.32
C ALA A 52 15.00 -34.48 8.19
N ILE A 53 14.86 -33.78 7.06
CA ILE A 53 14.12 -34.26 5.88
C ILE A 53 14.93 -35.32 5.11
N ALA A 54 16.26 -35.24 5.14
CA ALA A 54 17.13 -36.09 4.32
C ALA A 54 17.49 -37.46 4.94
N HIS A 55 17.25 -37.70 6.24
CA HIS A 55 17.61 -38.95 6.90
C HIS A 55 16.52 -39.44 7.88
N PRO A 56 15.79 -40.53 7.55
CA PRO A 56 14.70 -41.07 8.38
C PRO A 56 15.08 -41.46 9.82
N GLY A 57 16.37 -41.68 10.11
CA GLY A 57 16.86 -42.05 11.44
C GLY A 57 17.03 -40.89 12.43
N ILE A 58 17.11 -39.64 11.95
CA ILE A 58 17.33 -38.47 12.81
C ILE A 58 16.05 -38.05 13.53
N ASN A 59 14.89 -38.18 12.88
CA ASN A 59 13.59 -37.92 13.51
C ASN A 59 13.36 -38.81 14.74
N GLN A 60 13.77 -40.08 14.68
CA GLN A 60 13.54 -41.02 15.78
C GLN A 60 14.44 -40.74 16.99
N TRP A 61 15.66 -40.22 16.77
CA TRP A 61 16.56 -39.80 17.85
C TRP A 61 16.10 -38.51 18.55
N VAL A 62 15.58 -37.54 17.80
CA VAL A 62 15.05 -36.26 18.33
C VAL A 62 13.81 -36.49 19.20
N GLU A 63 12.86 -37.32 18.75
CA GLU A 63 11.66 -37.68 19.50
C GLU A 63 12.00 -38.37 20.84
N THR A 64 13.03 -39.24 20.85
CA THR A 64 13.40 -40.01 22.04
C THR A 64 14.10 -39.17 23.11
N LYS A 65 14.83 -38.11 22.72
CA LYS A 65 15.55 -37.23 23.66
C LYS A 65 14.71 -36.12 24.26
N LEU A 66 13.63 -35.71 23.60
CA LEU A 66 12.81 -34.57 24.03
C LEU A 66 11.65 -34.92 24.98
N GLN A 67 11.43 -36.20 25.32
CA GLN A 67 10.34 -36.67 26.21
C GLN A 67 9.02 -35.90 26.05
N LEU A 68 8.57 -35.72 24.80
CA LEU A 68 7.28 -35.10 24.53
C LEU A 68 6.17 -36.13 24.80
N ASN A 69 5.79 -36.26 26.07
CA ASN A 69 4.55 -36.93 26.45
C ASN A 69 3.39 -36.27 25.70
N ARG A 70 2.60 -37.08 24.99
CA ARG A 70 1.30 -36.66 24.46
C ARG A 70 0.43 -36.17 25.61
N ILE A 71 0.31 -34.87 25.78
CA ILE A 71 -0.70 -34.27 26.64
C ILE A 71 -2.01 -34.24 25.86
N ALA A 72 -2.85 -35.23 26.14
CA ALA A 72 -4.29 -35.12 25.91
C ALA A 72 -4.85 -34.12 26.94
N GLY A 73 -5.58 -33.11 26.45
CA GLY A 73 -6.46 -32.29 27.28
C GLY A 73 -5.78 -31.18 28.08
N ILE A 74 -5.40 -30.09 27.41
CA ILE A 74 -5.51 -28.75 28.01
C ILE A 74 -6.14 -27.85 26.96
N ASN A 75 -7.36 -27.36 27.25
CA ASN A 75 -8.00 -26.27 26.55
C ASN A 75 -7.17 -25.00 26.78
N PHE A 76 -6.13 -24.81 25.98
CA PHE A 76 -5.60 -23.50 25.72
C PHE A 76 -6.46 -22.90 24.61
N PHE A 77 -7.28 -21.90 24.97
CA PHE A 77 -7.68 -20.87 24.03
C PHE A 77 -6.41 -20.12 23.60
N ALA A 78 -5.61 -20.77 22.76
CA ALA A 78 -4.58 -20.12 21.99
C ALA A 78 -5.32 -19.29 20.95
N ASN A 79 -5.48 -18.00 21.27
CA ASN A 79 -5.84 -16.98 20.31
C ASN A 79 -4.73 -16.97 19.25
N SER A 80 -4.89 -17.86 18.26
CA SER A 80 -3.94 -18.10 17.21
C SER A 80 -4.14 -17.02 16.18
N ASN A 81 -3.48 -15.87 16.38
CA ASN A 81 -3.23 -14.91 15.32
C ASN A 81 -2.30 -15.56 14.27
N LYS A 82 -2.87 -16.47 13.47
CA LYS A 82 -2.46 -16.66 12.07
C LYS A 82 -2.56 -15.28 11.40
N PRO A 83 -1.74 -14.96 10.38
CA PRO A 83 -1.98 -13.78 9.57
C PRO A 83 -3.28 -13.98 8.78
N GLN A 84 -4.40 -13.63 9.43
CA GLN A 84 -5.76 -13.55 8.92
C GLN A 84 -5.92 -12.41 7.90
N SER A 85 -4.84 -11.69 7.56
CA SER A 85 -4.92 -10.31 7.07
C SER A 85 -4.92 -10.15 5.54
N SER A 86 -4.40 -11.08 4.73
CA SER A 86 -4.30 -10.87 3.26
C SER A 86 -5.45 -11.51 2.46
N SER A 87 -5.93 -12.69 2.87
CA SER A 87 -7.09 -13.33 2.25
C SER A 87 -8.39 -12.60 2.57
N ASN A 88 -8.48 -11.94 3.73
CA ASN A 88 -9.65 -11.16 4.13
C ASN A 88 -9.80 -9.89 3.28
N ILE A 89 -8.73 -9.10 3.09
CA ILE A 89 -8.80 -7.84 2.32
C ILE A 89 -9.34 -8.06 0.91
N ALA A 90 -8.78 -9.00 0.15
CA ALA A 90 -9.23 -9.24 -1.23
C ALA A 90 -10.70 -9.66 -1.30
N ALA A 91 -11.16 -10.50 -0.37
CA ALA A 91 -12.55 -10.93 -0.30
C ALA A 91 -13.49 -9.75 -0.01
N VAL A 92 -13.21 -8.97 1.04
CA VAL A 92 -14.05 -7.84 1.45
C VAL A 92 -14.15 -6.77 0.35
N LEU A 93 -13.05 -6.47 -0.35
CA LEU A 93 -13.06 -5.53 -1.48
C LEU A 93 -13.95 -6.02 -2.64
N VAL A 94 -13.84 -7.31 -2.98
CA VAL A 94 -14.65 -7.91 -4.05
C VAL A 94 -16.11 -8.02 -3.64
N ASP A 95 -16.41 -8.35 -2.40
CA ASP A 95 -17.78 -8.44 -1.90
C ASP A 95 -18.44 -7.07 -1.81
N TYR A 96 -17.70 -6.04 -1.41
CA TYR A 96 -18.17 -4.66 -1.50
C TYR A 96 -18.52 -4.29 -2.95
N ALA A 97 -17.61 -4.55 -3.90
CA ALA A 97 -17.84 -4.25 -5.31
C ALA A 97 -19.06 -4.98 -5.87
N LYS A 98 -19.25 -6.26 -5.53
CA LYS A 98 -20.45 -7.04 -5.91
C LYS A 98 -21.73 -6.44 -5.32
N LYS A 99 -21.71 -6.04 -4.04
CA LYS A 99 -22.86 -5.40 -3.38
C LYS A 99 -23.24 -4.08 -4.05
N GLN A 100 -22.27 -3.35 -4.59
CA GLN A 100 -22.48 -2.13 -5.36
C GLN A 100 -22.79 -2.38 -6.86
N ASN A 101 -22.87 -3.65 -7.30
CA ASN A 101 -23.01 -4.04 -8.71
C ASN A 101 -21.90 -3.51 -9.63
N TRP A 102 -20.68 -3.35 -9.12
CA TRP A 102 -19.52 -2.93 -9.90
C TRP A 102 -18.91 -4.09 -10.69
N GLU A 103 -18.36 -3.78 -11.87
CA GLU A 103 -17.67 -4.76 -12.71
C GLU A 103 -16.41 -5.28 -11.99
N ILE A 104 -16.31 -6.60 -11.86
CA ILE A 104 -15.10 -7.30 -11.41
C ILE A 104 -14.64 -8.24 -12.51
N ARG A 105 -13.38 -8.06 -12.94
CA ARG A 105 -12.75 -8.95 -13.90
C ARG A 105 -12.29 -10.23 -13.21
N THR A 106 -12.62 -11.38 -13.81
CA THR A 106 -12.25 -12.70 -13.33
C THR A 106 -11.37 -13.44 -14.35
N GLY A 107 -10.51 -14.33 -13.85
CA GLY A 107 -9.57 -15.11 -14.63
C GLY A 107 -8.10 -14.78 -14.34
N GLN A 108 -7.23 -15.73 -14.66
CA GLN A 108 -5.79 -15.59 -14.42
C GLN A 108 -5.21 -14.40 -15.19
N GLY A 109 -4.38 -13.61 -14.51
CA GLY A 109 -3.71 -12.45 -15.09
C GLY A 109 -4.62 -11.26 -15.37
N LYS A 110 -5.83 -11.21 -14.78
CA LYS A 110 -6.73 -10.05 -14.84
C LYS A 110 -6.80 -9.38 -13.48
N TYR A 111 -6.35 -8.13 -13.41
CA TYR A 111 -6.17 -7.43 -12.15
C TYR A 111 -7.20 -6.32 -11.91
N ASN A 112 -7.84 -6.33 -10.75
CA ASN A 112 -8.78 -5.30 -10.32
C ASN A 112 -8.06 -4.31 -9.39
N ILE A 113 -8.21 -3.01 -9.66
CA ILE A 113 -7.54 -1.94 -8.91
C ILE A 113 -8.53 -1.34 -7.94
N PHE A 114 -8.15 -1.28 -6.67
CA PHE A 114 -8.92 -0.64 -5.61
C PHE A 114 -8.07 0.40 -4.91
N TYR A 115 -8.65 1.55 -4.62
CA TYR A 115 -8.17 2.44 -3.59
C TYR A 115 -9.16 2.44 -2.42
N VAL A 116 -8.65 2.41 -1.20
CA VAL A 116 -9.46 2.50 0.02
C VAL A 116 -9.05 3.74 0.81
N GLN A 117 -10.01 4.64 1.00
CA GLN A 117 -9.82 5.88 1.75
C GLN A 117 -9.81 5.60 3.27
N GLY A 118 -8.80 6.07 3.98
CA GLY A 118 -8.68 5.94 5.44
C GLY A 118 -8.33 4.53 5.92
N MET A 119 -7.50 3.79 5.17
CA MET A 119 -7.03 2.45 5.55
C MET A 119 -5.58 2.22 5.15
N PHE A 120 -4.80 1.60 6.04
CA PHE A 120 -3.44 1.18 5.77
C PHE A 120 -3.37 -0.14 4.97
N PRO A 121 -2.23 -0.46 4.32
CA PRO A 121 -2.12 -1.64 3.45
C PRO A 121 -2.33 -2.98 4.16
N ASN A 122 -2.23 -2.99 5.49
CA ASN A 122 -2.50 -4.15 6.34
C ASN A 122 -3.99 -4.32 6.71
N GLY A 123 -4.88 -3.44 6.22
CA GLY A 123 -6.32 -3.48 6.48
C GLY A 123 -6.78 -2.69 7.70
N ILE A 124 -5.88 -2.03 8.43
CA ILE A 124 -6.23 -1.24 9.63
C ILE A 124 -6.76 0.13 9.20
N GLN A 125 -7.98 0.46 9.63
CA GLN A 125 -8.59 1.78 9.43
C GLN A 125 -7.83 2.87 10.21
N ASN A 126 -7.87 4.11 9.73
CA ASN A 126 -7.29 5.26 10.40
C ASN A 126 -8.23 6.47 10.38
N ASP A 127 -7.75 7.60 10.94
CA ASP A 127 -8.52 8.84 11.11
C ASP A 127 -8.74 9.63 9.81
N ASN A 128 -8.21 9.15 8.67
CA ASN A 128 -8.24 9.84 7.39
C ASN A 128 -7.74 11.30 7.49
N ALA A 129 -6.69 11.54 8.29
CA ALA A 129 -6.07 12.86 8.39
C ALA A 129 -5.57 13.38 7.03
N PRO A 130 -5.82 14.66 6.69
CA PRO A 130 -5.45 15.21 5.40
C PRO A 130 -3.93 15.28 5.21
N ASN A 131 -3.49 15.30 3.95
CA ASN A 131 -2.09 15.42 3.55
C ASN A 131 -1.19 14.25 4.02
N ARG A 132 -1.76 13.05 4.19
CA ARG A 132 -1.06 11.83 4.59
C ARG A 132 -1.20 10.73 3.54
N PHE A 133 -0.27 9.78 3.55
CA PHE A 133 -0.40 8.53 2.81
C PHE A 133 -1.06 7.48 3.69
N ASN A 134 -2.31 7.73 4.05
CA ASN A 134 -3.15 6.94 4.94
C ASN A 134 -4.29 6.24 4.20
N ASP A 135 -4.27 6.30 2.88
CA ASP A 135 -5.09 5.44 2.02
C ASP A 135 -4.25 4.25 1.56
N SER A 136 -4.92 3.30 0.91
CA SER A 136 -4.23 2.15 0.32
C SER A 136 -4.66 1.90 -1.10
N ARG A 137 -3.69 1.56 -1.93
CA ARG A 137 -3.90 0.98 -3.26
C ARG A 137 -3.74 -0.53 -3.16
N PHE A 138 -4.74 -1.27 -3.61
CA PHE A 138 -4.73 -2.72 -3.70
C PHE A 138 -4.87 -3.19 -5.15
N LEU A 139 -4.23 -4.32 -5.43
CA LEU A 139 -4.38 -5.06 -6.67
C LEU A 139 -4.92 -6.45 -6.34
N VAL A 140 -6.07 -6.81 -6.92
CA VAL A 140 -6.76 -8.07 -6.62
C VAL A 140 -6.96 -8.87 -7.91
N GLU A 141 -6.58 -10.14 -7.89
CA GLU A 141 -6.91 -11.11 -8.93
C GLU A 141 -8.05 -12.01 -8.42
N VAL A 142 -9.03 -12.30 -9.27
CA VAL A 142 -10.14 -13.21 -8.91
C VAL A 142 -10.07 -14.43 -9.81
N ASN A 143 -9.51 -15.53 -9.30
CA ASN A 143 -9.30 -16.76 -10.09
C ASN A 143 -9.13 -18.03 -9.21
N PRO A 144 -10.20 -18.81 -8.96
CA PRO A 144 -11.61 -18.42 -9.01
C PRO A 144 -12.00 -17.55 -7.80
N THR A 145 -11.21 -17.59 -6.73
CA THR A 145 -11.41 -16.81 -5.50
C THR A 145 -10.57 -15.54 -5.52
N PRO A 146 -10.98 -14.48 -4.79
CA PRO A 146 -10.19 -13.26 -4.65
C PRO A 146 -8.85 -13.52 -3.96
N ARG A 147 -7.78 -12.98 -4.55
CA ARG A 147 -6.42 -13.04 -4.01
C ARG A 147 -5.79 -11.65 -4.07
N LEU A 148 -5.21 -11.24 -2.95
CA LEU A 148 -4.44 -10.01 -2.88
C LEU A 148 -3.10 -10.20 -3.62
N VAL A 149 -2.87 -9.41 -4.66
CA VAL A 149 -1.65 -9.42 -5.47
C VAL A 149 -0.63 -8.43 -4.93
N GLY A 150 -1.09 -7.27 -4.48
CA GLY A 150 -0.25 -6.25 -3.87
C GLY A 150 -1.06 -5.20 -3.12
N ALA A 151 -0.41 -4.57 -2.15
CA ALA A 151 -0.97 -3.54 -1.29
C ALA A 151 0.11 -2.48 -1.03
N TRP A 152 -0.21 -1.20 -1.23
CA TRP A 152 0.75 -0.10 -1.11
C TRP A 152 0.10 1.10 -0.44
N GLU A 153 0.90 1.82 0.37
CA GLU A 153 0.51 3.12 0.90
C GLU A 153 0.20 4.08 -0.23
N ALA A 154 -0.90 4.81 -0.10
CA ALA A 154 -1.42 5.68 -1.13
C ALA A 154 -2.09 6.92 -0.54
N SER A 155 -2.46 7.84 -1.41
CA SER A 155 -3.45 8.86 -1.11
C SER A 155 -4.33 9.08 -2.35
N ILE A 156 -5.64 9.18 -2.14
CA ILE A 156 -6.61 9.65 -3.15
C ILE A 156 -7.01 11.10 -2.90
N GLU A 157 -6.57 11.66 -1.79
CA GLU A 157 -6.83 13.03 -1.37
C GLU A 157 -5.71 13.96 -1.89
N PRO A 158 -6.04 15.23 -2.18
CA PRO A 158 -5.02 16.18 -2.58
C PRO A 158 -4.07 16.51 -1.42
N GLY A 159 -2.85 16.88 -1.78
CA GLY A 159 -1.87 17.34 -0.79
C GLY A 159 -2.08 18.80 -0.39
N SER A 160 -1.54 19.16 0.77
CA SER A 160 -1.79 20.47 1.40
C SER A 160 -1.34 21.66 0.54
N HIS A 161 -0.35 21.44 -0.32
CA HIS A 161 0.10 22.43 -1.29
C HIS A 161 -1.05 22.85 -2.22
N TYR A 162 -1.71 21.88 -2.86
CA TYR A 162 -2.79 22.16 -3.79
C TYR A 162 -4.09 22.53 -3.10
N THR A 163 -4.37 22.02 -1.89
CA THR A 163 -5.49 22.53 -1.09
C THR A 163 -5.37 24.04 -0.90
N LYS A 164 -4.19 24.55 -0.50
CA LYS A 164 -3.96 25.99 -0.27
C LYS A 164 -3.85 26.79 -1.57
N GLN A 165 -3.22 26.21 -2.59
CA GLN A 165 -2.92 26.82 -3.88
C GLN A 165 -3.51 25.96 -5.01
N PRO A 166 -4.84 25.93 -5.17
CA PRO A 166 -5.48 25.07 -6.14
C PRO A 166 -5.15 25.52 -7.56
N MET A 167 -4.95 24.55 -8.46
CA MET A 167 -4.73 24.82 -9.88
C MET A 167 -6.00 25.35 -10.57
N ASN A 168 -7.17 25.12 -9.98
CA ASN A 168 -8.46 25.62 -10.45
C ASN A 168 -9.03 26.60 -9.42
N SER A 169 -9.54 27.74 -9.89
CA SER A 169 -10.20 28.75 -9.05
C SER A 169 -11.36 28.23 -8.19
N GLN A 170 -12.03 27.14 -8.62
CA GLN A 170 -13.12 26.51 -7.89
C GLN A 170 -12.64 25.54 -6.80
N GLY A 171 -11.33 25.36 -6.62
CA GLY A 171 -10.77 24.46 -5.62
C GLY A 171 -10.07 23.24 -6.21
N THR A 172 -9.36 22.53 -5.34
CA THR A 172 -8.66 21.31 -5.72
C THR A 172 -9.64 20.16 -5.82
N ALA A 173 -9.48 19.34 -6.87
CA ALA A 173 -10.36 18.23 -7.12
C ALA A 173 -9.98 17.02 -6.26
N GLN A 174 -10.99 16.30 -5.82
CA GLN A 174 -10.89 14.97 -5.21
C GLN A 174 -11.85 14.04 -5.93
N ILE A 175 -11.42 12.82 -6.23
CA ILE A 175 -12.30 11.80 -6.82
C ILE A 175 -13.37 11.43 -5.80
N GLN A 176 -14.63 11.34 -6.24
CA GLN A 176 -15.74 10.98 -5.37
C GLN A 176 -15.60 9.54 -4.86
N VAL A 177 -15.82 9.38 -3.55
CA VAL A 177 -15.80 8.09 -2.85
C VAL A 177 -17.14 7.88 -2.12
N PRO A 178 -17.81 6.73 -2.28
CA PRO A 178 -17.44 5.60 -3.15
C PRO A 178 -17.60 5.90 -4.65
N GLY A 179 -16.90 5.15 -5.51
CA GLY A 179 -17.04 5.24 -6.96
C GLY A 179 -16.28 4.16 -7.74
N HIS A 180 -16.72 3.82 -8.95
CA HIS A 180 -16.05 2.86 -9.85
C HIS A 180 -16.04 3.38 -11.27
N TYR A 181 -14.85 3.53 -11.85
CA TYR A 181 -14.68 4.19 -13.13
C TYR A 181 -13.73 3.43 -14.05
N LYS A 182 -14.14 3.25 -15.31
CA LYS A 182 -13.28 2.72 -16.40
C LYS A 182 -12.59 3.87 -17.11
N ALA A 183 -11.51 4.38 -16.53
CA ALA A 183 -10.97 5.69 -16.91
C ALA A 183 -9.46 5.77 -17.10
N TRP A 184 -8.69 4.68 -17.00
CA TRP A 184 -7.21 4.77 -17.05
C TRP A 184 -6.55 3.83 -18.06
N ARG A 185 -5.51 4.31 -18.75
CA ARG A 185 -4.64 3.51 -19.63
C ARG A 185 -3.19 3.59 -19.18
N ILE A 186 -2.41 2.55 -19.44
CA ILE A 186 -0.96 2.62 -19.24
C ILE A 186 -0.38 3.71 -20.15
N GLY A 187 0.37 4.64 -19.57
CA GLY A 187 0.96 5.78 -20.25
C GLY A 187 2.09 6.38 -19.41
N LYS A 188 2.37 7.68 -19.58
CA LYS A 188 3.39 8.38 -18.79
C LYS A 188 2.84 9.62 -18.10
N HIS A 189 2.99 9.71 -16.78
CA HIS A 189 2.74 10.94 -16.04
C HIS A 189 3.84 11.96 -16.35
N LYS A 190 3.44 13.15 -16.83
CA LYS A 190 4.36 14.25 -17.22
C LYS A 190 5.46 13.80 -18.20
N ASN A 191 5.16 12.84 -19.09
CA ASN A 191 6.09 12.23 -20.04
C ASN A 191 7.34 11.57 -19.42
N ARG A 192 7.37 11.34 -18.09
CA ARG A 192 8.56 10.89 -17.36
C ARG A 192 8.37 9.54 -16.69
N GLU A 193 7.34 9.41 -15.86
CA GLU A 193 7.09 8.21 -15.07
C GLU A 193 6.01 7.34 -15.72
N LEU A 194 6.24 6.05 -15.86
CA LEU A 194 5.22 5.09 -16.29
C LEU A 194 4.08 5.08 -15.27
N ALA A 195 2.85 5.32 -15.72
CA ALA A 195 1.70 5.52 -14.84
C ALA A 195 0.40 5.03 -15.52
N LEU A 196 -0.70 5.03 -14.77
CA LEU A 196 -2.03 4.99 -15.35
C LEU A 196 -2.51 6.40 -15.64
N VAL A 197 -2.67 6.76 -16.91
CA VAL A 197 -3.10 8.08 -17.36
C VAL A 197 -4.62 8.11 -17.54
N GLN A 198 -5.26 9.16 -17.04
CA GLN A 198 -6.72 9.32 -17.18
C GLN A 198 -7.09 9.53 -18.67
N VAL A 199 -8.06 8.78 -19.17
CA VAL A 199 -8.56 8.83 -20.56
C VAL A 199 -10.08 8.92 -20.67
N ALA A 200 -10.81 8.83 -19.55
CA ALA A 200 -12.24 9.07 -19.48
C ALA A 200 -12.56 9.91 -18.24
N PRO A 201 -13.67 10.67 -18.24
CA PRO A 201 -14.09 11.45 -17.08
C PRO A 201 -14.42 10.57 -15.87
N VAL A 202 -14.27 11.15 -14.68
CA VAL A 202 -14.66 10.56 -13.39
C VAL A 202 -15.44 11.59 -12.59
N ASP A 203 -16.23 11.15 -11.62
CA ASP A 203 -16.91 12.07 -10.72
C ASP A 203 -15.90 12.62 -9.69
N ILE A 204 -15.88 13.94 -9.58
CA ILE A 204 -15.02 14.68 -8.67
C ILE A 204 -15.83 15.68 -7.86
N ILE A 205 -15.27 16.05 -6.71
CA ILE A 205 -15.75 17.14 -5.88
C ILE A 205 -14.60 18.15 -5.74
N ARG A 206 -14.91 19.45 -5.80
CA ARG A 206 -13.91 20.51 -5.60
C ARG A 206 -14.05 21.16 -4.23
N ASP A 207 -12.98 21.12 -3.46
CA ASP A 207 -12.85 21.82 -2.19
C ASP A 207 -12.65 23.32 -2.44
N LYS A 208 -13.77 24.05 -2.52
CA LYS A 208 -13.77 25.48 -2.88
C LYS A 208 -13.26 26.37 -1.76
N ASN A 209 -13.54 26.00 -0.51
CA ASN A 209 -13.16 26.79 0.67
C ASN A 209 -11.74 26.46 1.18
N ARG A 210 -11.08 25.47 0.59
CA ARG A 210 -9.67 25.10 0.79
C ARG A 210 -9.39 24.60 2.21
N ASN A 211 -10.37 23.98 2.85
CA ASN A 211 -10.22 23.44 4.20
C ASN A 211 -9.67 21.99 4.22
N GLY A 212 -9.47 21.38 3.04
CA GLY A 212 -9.00 20.02 2.88
C GLY A 212 -10.06 18.96 3.22
N LYS A 213 -11.34 19.33 3.20
CA LYS A 213 -12.48 18.47 3.47
C LYS A 213 -13.48 18.59 2.33
N LEU A 214 -14.37 17.61 2.25
CA LEU A 214 -15.52 17.65 1.35
C LEU A 214 -16.72 18.13 2.15
N ASP A 215 -17.22 19.31 1.81
CA ASP A 215 -18.33 19.96 2.50
C ASP A 215 -19.67 19.79 1.76
N GLU A 216 -20.75 19.91 2.52
CA GLU A 216 -22.09 19.95 1.97
C GLU A 216 -22.24 21.20 1.08
N GLY A 217 -22.47 20.99 -0.22
CA GLY A 217 -22.56 22.06 -1.22
C GLY A 217 -21.32 22.23 -2.09
N ASP A 218 -20.24 21.48 -1.86
CA ASP A 218 -19.10 21.47 -2.76
C ASP A 218 -19.51 21.06 -4.18
N GLN A 219 -18.86 21.69 -5.17
CA GLN A 219 -19.21 21.50 -6.57
C GLN A 219 -18.83 20.10 -7.03
N LYS A 220 -19.83 19.37 -7.52
CA LYS A 220 -19.68 18.08 -8.18
C LYS A 220 -19.48 18.27 -9.68
N GLU A 221 -18.53 17.57 -10.26
CA GLU A 221 -18.25 17.60 -11.71
C GLU A 221 -17.97 16.18 -12.22
N HIS A 222 -18.39 15.88 -13.44
CA HIS A 222 -17.97 14.68 -14.17
C HIS A 222 -16.93 15.09 -15.23
N SER A 223 -15.64 14.87 -14.97
CA SER A 223 -14.58 15.56 -15.71
C SER A 223 -13.26 14.79 -15.86
N GLN A 224 -12.51 15.17 -16.90
CA GLN A 224 -11.13 14.76 -17.11
C GLN A 224 -10.18 15.83 -16.58
N ILE A 225 -9.68 15.63 -15.36
CA ILE A 225 -8.76 16.56 -14.68
C ILE A 225 -7.28 16.18 -14.82
N GLY A 226 -6.98 15.09 -15.53
CA GLY A 226 -5.63 14.52 -15.57
C GLY A 226 -5.27 13.78 -14.28
N ALA A 227 -6.25 13.13 -13.65
CA ALA A 227 -6.11 12.34 -12.42
C ALA A 227 -5.33 11.03 -12.67
N ASN A 228 -4.06 11.16 -13.03
CA ASN A 228 -3.18 10.03 -13.31
C ASN A 228 -2.88 9.26 -12.02
N GLN A 229 -2.75 7.93 -12.09
CA GLN A 229 -2.28 7.13 -10.96
C GLN A 229 -0.78 6.91 -11.08
N HIS A 230 -0.01 7.65 -10.27
CA HIS A 230 1.45 7.73 -10.35
C HIS A 230 2.11 7.60 -8.97
N SER A 231 3.44 7.71 -8.86
CA SER A 231 4.10 7.72 -7.55
C SER A 231 4.18 9.12 -6.96
N ALA A 232 4.26 9.22 -5.64
CA ALA A 232 4.61 10.45 -4.95
C ALA A 232 6.13 10.65 -4.81
N SER A 233 6.93 9.85 -5.52
CA SER A 233 8.40 9.92 -5.50
C SER A 233 9.00 9.88 -4.09
N ASP A 234 8.47 9.00 -3.25
CA ASP A 234 8.96 8.72 -1.88
C ASP A 234 8.84 9.91 -0.92
N GLN A 235 7.96 10.87 -1.23
CA GLN A 235 7.64 11.99 -0.33
C GLN A 235 7.07 11.50 1.01
N LYS A 236 7.34 12.26 2.08
CA LYS A 236 6.85 11.95 3.43
C LYS A 236 5.37 12.27 3.61
N LEU A 237 4.90 13.33 2.95
CA LEU A 237 3.53 13.84 2.95
C LEU A 237 3.05 13.95 1.49
N VAL A 238 1.75 14.08 1.28
CA VAL A 238 1.19 14.18 -0.08
C VAL A 238 1.64 15.49 -0.73
N ASP A 239 1.53 16.61 -0.03
CA ASP A 239 1.96 17.96 -0.43
C ASP A 239 1.79 18.26 -1.93
N SER A 240 2.90 18.33 -2.67
CA SER A 240 2.92 18.68 -4.09
C SER A 240 2.80 17.47 -5.02
N ALA A 241 2.66 16.25 -4.48
CA ALA A 241 2.51 15.02 -5.25
C ALA A 241 1.14 14.91 -5.93
N SER A 242 0.08 15.46 -5.34
CA SER A 242 -1.29 15.28 -5.85
C SER A 242 -2.13 16.55 -5.80
N ALA A 243 -2.57 17.01 -6.97
CA ALA A 243 -3.61 18.01 -7.16
C ALA A 243 -5.01 17.37 -7.41
N GLY A 244 -5.20 16.12 -6.98
CA GLY A 244 -6.37 15.29 -7.29
C GLY A 244 -6.05 13.98 -8.04
N CYS A 245 -4.77 13.61 -8.11
CA CYS A 245 -4.32 12.31 -8.62
C CYS A 245 -4.31 11.25 -7.51
N PRO A 246 -4.79 10.01 -7.76
CA PRO A 246 -4.54 8.88 -6.86
C PRO A 246 -3.08 8.47 -6.88
N VAL A 247 -2.31 8.74 -5.82
CA VAL A 247 -0.86 8.51 -5.80
C VAL A 247 -0.48 7.33 -4.90
N GLY A 248 0.49 6.53 -5.34
CA GLY A 248 1.18 5.58 -4.45
C GLY A 248 2.40 6.24 -3.83
N ARG A 249 2.67 6.05 -2.54
CA ARG A 249 3.72 6.79 -1.82
C ARG A 249 5.12 6.61 -2.44
N THR A 250 5.55 5.36 -2.62
CA THR A 250 6.94 5.04 -2.99
C THR A 250 7.10 4.81 -4.49
N SER A 251 8.25 5.21 -5.04
CA SER A 251 8.58 4.93 -6.45
C SER A 251 8.67 3.43 -6.70
N LYS A 252 9.29 2.70 -5.75
CA LYS A 252 9.43 1.24 -5.83
C LYS A 252 8.06 0.54 -5.85
N GLY A 253 7.17 0.86 -4.92
CA GLY A 253 5.84 0.26 -4.89
C GLY A 253 5.00 0.60 -6.12
N HIS A 254 5.21 1.79 -6.70
CA HIS A 254 4.57 2.14 -7.96
C HIS A 254 5.11 1.33 -9.16
N GLN A 255 6.43 1.12 -9.24
CA GLN A 255 7.04 0.28 -10.27
C GLN A 255 6.54 -1.17 -10.17
N GLU A 256 6.42 -1.71 -8.96
CA GLU A 256 5.84 -3.04 -8.71
C GLU A 256 4.39 -3.10 -9.22
N PHE A 257 3.56 -2.13 -8.83
CA PHE A 257 2.17 -2.01 -9.30
C PHE A 257 2.08 -1.98 -10.83
N MET A 258 2.86 -1.12 -11.50
CA MET A 258 2.85 -1.03 -12.96
C MET A 258 3.36 -2.32 -13.62
N SER A 259 4.31 -3.03 -13.00
CA SER A 259 4.85 -4.29 -13.53
C SER A 259 3.79 -5.40 -13.60
N PHE A 260 2.82 -5.40 -12.69
CA PHE A 260 1.67 -6.31 -12.76
C PHE A 260 0.74 -5.90 -13.89
N LEU A 261 0.38 -4.62 -14.00
CA LEU A 261 -0.53 -4.16 -15.05
C LEU A 261 0.02 -4.36 -16.46
N GLN A 262 1.34 -4.24 -16.65
CA GLN A 262 1.98 -4.55 -17.93
C GLN A 262 1.88 -6.03 -18.33
N LYS A 263 1.68 -6.93 -17.35
CA LYS A 263 1.47 -8.37 -17.55
C LYS A 263 -0.01 -8.75 -17.63
N ASP A 264 -0.93 -7.81 -17.38
CA ASP A 264 -2.37 -8.05 -17.45
C ASP A 264 -2.76 -8.59 -18.83
N VAL A 265 -3.59 -9.63 -18.85
CA VAL A 265 -3.90 -10.36 -20.09
C VAL A 265 -4.66 -9.49 -21.09
N ASP A 266 -5.58 -8.63 -20.61
CA ASP A 266 -6.39 -7.79 -21.47
C ASP A 266 -5.54 -6.65 -22.06
N TYR A 267 -4.61 -6.11 -21.26
CA TYR A 267 -3.62 -5.14 -21.74
C TYR A 267 -2.59 -5.76 -22.70
N LYS A 268 -2.19 -7.02 -22.47
CA LYS A 268 -1.30 -7.73 -23.40
C LYS A 268 -1.95 -7.92 -24.76
N ASN A 269 -3.24 -8.25 -24.78
CA ASN A 269 -4.02 -8.45 -26.00
C ASN A 269 -4.42 -7.13 -26.67
N ASN A 270 -4.63 -6.08 -25.88
CA ASN A 270 -4.97 -4.75 -26.38
C ASN A 270 -4.22 -3.65 -25.62
N LYS A 271 -3.26 -3.00 -26.28
CA LYS A 271 -2.48 -1.90 -25.68
C LYS A 271 -3.30 -0.64 -25.39
N SER A 272 -4.52 -0.52 -25.92
CA SER A 272 -5.47 0.54 -25.59
C SER A 272 -6.45 0.14 -24.48
N PHE A 273 -6.23 -0.98 -23.79
CA PHE A 273 -7.10 -1.44 -22.72
C PHE A 273 -7.23 -0.39 -21.61
N THR A 274 -8.47 -0.01 -21.31
CA THR A 274 -8.79 0.93 -20.24
C THR A 274 -9.11 0.15 -18.96
N PHE A 275 -8.29 0.33 -17.95
CA PHE A 275 -8.46 -0.22 -16.61
C PHE A 275 -9.58 0.52 -15.87
N SER A 276 -10.34 -0.26 -15.11
CA SER A 276 -11.25 0.25 -14.09
C SER A 276 -10.54 0.41 -12.75
N THR A 277 -10.94 1.41 -11.97
CA THR A 277 -10.50 1.58 -10.59
C THR A 277 -11.69 1.88 -9.70
N SER A 278 -11.76 1.17 -8.59
CA SER A 278 -12.77 1.33 -7.54
C SER A 278 -12.19 2.15 -6.39
N PHE A 279 -12.97 3.08 -5.87
CA PHE A 279 -12.65 3.91 -4.71
C PHE A 279 -13.67 3.60 -3.61
N ILE A 280 -13.20 3.15 -2.45
CA ILE A 280 -14.05 2.66 -1.38
C ILE A 280 -13.70 3.38 -0.07
N PRO A 281 -14.67 3.86 0.70
CA PRO A 281 -14.38 4.39 2.03
C PRO A 281 -14.19 3.23 3.01
N ALA A 282 -13.09 3.24 3.79
CA ALA A 282 -12.77 2.13 4.69
C ALA A 282 -13.89 1.80 5.68
N LYS A 283 -14.61 2.82 6.15
CA LYS A 283 -15.75 2.70 7.07
C LYS A 283 -16.91 1.84 6.56
N GLU A 284 -16.97 1.57 5.25
CA GLU A 284 -18.00 0.70 4.65
C GLU A 284 -17.51 -0.74 4.39
N LEU A 285 -16.24 -1.03 4.68
CA LEU A 285 -15.67 -2.38 4.62
C LEU A 285 -15.85 -3.08 5.97
N ASN A 286 -16.43 -4.28 5.94
CA ASN A 286 -16.60 -5.13 7.11
C ASN A 286 -15.44 -6.13 7.15
N PHE A 287 -14.49 -5.94 8.06
CA PHE A 287 -13.32 -6.80 8.27
C PHE A 287 -13.52 -7.84 9.38
#